data_AF-A0A850LQV5-F1
#
_entry.id   AF-A0A850LQV5-F1
#
_cell.length_a   1.000
_cell.length_b   1.000
_cell.length_c   1.000
_cell.angle_alpha   90.00
_cell.angle_beta   90.00
_cell.angle_gamma   90.00
#
_symmetry.space_group_name_H-M   'P 1'
#
loop_
_entity.id
_entity.type
_entity.pdbx_description
1 polymer ?
#
loop_
_entity_poly.entity_id
_entity_poly.type
_entity_poly.pdbx_seq_one_letter_code
_entity_poly.pdbx_strand_id
1 'polypeptide(L)'
;MFEKLDKIAISRRVEDEINWFMKTSSSDKKGKVGFIDPFQLIENITTNDLRSILQELEVTQFIEIREEVILLLYQTFHKNFEASEEIRTRYSNPIDYLGHILFNNPKLKQYFNRFDVVSLHELVEIFANFSADSGFNVYDLTDDRFPGDLFITMGNKNEVAILLSGHEIVDKYEDLLVHLIEGAKYSDRIVFITTALAILKKKWFKLKQDMKNLGAWVYVVDPFHGVIYGVLKGKKSPTKEKRWERELKSALESPLRVSDSNKKISKYIFDEKNQYKSDNYVVFGKNLYPVKSFELASIQYDRKNLQFLILLENRTGNTLDTLVWGVNPPDPDLISGFIHAIDTFGRSLADSKGLDEIKYQDFIICCVERKYTKAFLFLTDVPSPRLKELLIIGLREWEKVFENELKMFIGKLDPFIERHLDTFHLFNRLFLGTA
;
A
#
# COMPACT_ATOMS: atom_id res chain seq x y z
N MET A 1 -36.26 -11.26 -5.94
CA MET A 1 -35.83 -12.51 -5.25
C MET A 1 -35.20 -13.49 -6.24
N PHE A 2 -35.85 -13.76 -7.40
CA PHE A 2 -35.32 -14.60 -8.48
C PHE A 2 -33.99 -14.09 -9.08
N GLU A 3 -33.86 -12.81 -9.42
CA GLU A 3 -32.59 -12.24 -9.93
C GLU A 3 -31.40 -12.40 -8.96
N LYS A 4 -31.68 -12.43 -7.65
CA LYS A 4 -30.64 -12.60 -6.62
C LYS A 4 -30.19 -14.06 -6.53
N LEU A 5 -31.08 -15.01 -6.80
CA LEU A 5 -30.77 -16.44 -6.84
C LEU A 5 -29.99 -16.80 -8.12
N ASP A 6 -30.35 -16.20 -9.26
CA ASP A 6 -29.63 -16.40 -10.52
C ASP A 6 -28.20 -15.85 -10.46
N LYS A 7 -27.99 -14.67 -9.87
CA LYS A 7 -26.64 -14.13 -9.63
C LYS A 7 -25.79 -15.03 -8.74
N ILE A 8 -26.37 -15.60 -7.68
CA ILE A 8 -25.65 -16.53 -6.79
C ILE A 8 -25.29 -17.83 -7.52
N ALA A 9 -26.18 -18.34 -8.38
CA ALA A 9 -25.94 -19.56 -9.15
C ALA A 9 -24.84 -19.36 -10.22
N ILE A 10 -24.84 -18.21 -10.92
CA ILE A 10 -23.81 -17.84 -11.89
C ILE A 10 -22.47 -17.65 -11.20
N SER A 11 -22.43 -16.92 -10.08
CA SER A 11 -21.21 -16.69 -9.30
C SER A 11 -20.60 -18.01 -8.82
N ARG A 12 -21.40 -18.94 -8.28
CA ARG A 12 -20.92 -20.28 -7.89
C ARG A 12 -20.41 -21.10 -9.06
N ARG A 13 -21.11 -21.09 -10.20
CA ARG A 13 -20.68 -21.82 -11.40
C ARG A 13 -19.35 -21.28 -11.92
N VAL A 14 -19.19 -19.96 -11.99
CA VAL A 14 -17.93 -19.34 -12.39
C VAL A 14 -16.82 -19.65 -11.40
N GLU A 15 -17.11 -19.60 -10.09
CA GLU A 15 -16.13 -19.95 -9.06
C GLU A 15 -15.71 -21.43 -9.19
N ASP A 16 -16.65 -22.34 -9.46
CA ASP A 16 -16.39 -23.75 -9.70
C ASP A 16 -15.59 -23.99 -10.98
N GLU A 17 -15.91 -23.30 -12.08
CA GLU A 17 -15.16 -23.36 -13.33
C GLU A 17 -13.75 -22.81 -13.13
N ILE A 18 -13.59 -21.63 -12.52
CA ILE A 18 -12.27 -21.07 -12.17
C ILE A 18 -11.52 -22.04 -11.25
N ASN A 19 -12.15 -22.58 -10.21
CA ASN A 19 -11.51 -23.52 -9.29
C ASN A 19 -11.11 -24.82 -9.97
N TRP A 20 -11.95 -25.35 -10.86
CA TRP A 20 -11.68 -26.54 -11.65
C TRP A 20 -10.52 -26.27 -12.62
N PHE A 21 -10.59 -25.18 -13.38
CA PHE A 21 -9.54 -24.74 -14.28
C PHE A 21 -8.22 -24.52 -13.53
N MET A 22 -8.26 -23.87 -12.37
CA MET A 22 -7.11 -23.67 -11.51
C MET A 22 -6.49 -24.98 -11.03
N LYS A 23 -7.30 -25.99 -10.72
CA LYS A 23 -6.83 -27.34 -10.38
C LYS A 23 -6.23 -28.08 -11.57
N THR A 24 -6.69 -27.80 -12.79
CA THR A 24 -6.22 -28.48 -14.02
C THR A 24 -5.04 -27.79 -14.69
N SER A 25 -5.01 -26.46 -14.71
CA SER A 25 -3.93 -25.61 -15.24
C SER A 25 -2.73 -25.56 -14.28
N SER A 26 -2.95 -25.91 -13.01
CA SER A 26 -1.87 -26.27 -12.10
C SER A 26 -1.29 -27.65 -12.45
N SER A 27 -0.53 -27.73 -13.54
CA SER A 27 0.60 -28.65 -13.60
C SER A 27 1.59 -28.39 -12.43
N ASP A 28 1.48 -27.24 -11.77
CA ASP A 28 2.12 -26.88 -10.51
C ASP A 28 1.38 -27.50 -9.30
N LYS A 29 1.64 -28.79 -9.03
CA LYS A 29 1.10 -29.61 -7.91
C LYS A 29 1.25 -29.02 -6.48
N LYS A 30 1.73 -27.79 -6.30
CA LYS A 30 2.13 -27.21 -5.00
C LYS A 30 1.21 -26.12 -4.44
N GLY A 31 0.21 -25.62 -5.17
CA GLY A 31 -0.74 -24.63 -4.64
C GLY A 31 -0.06 -23.39 -4.08
N LYS A 32 0.75 -22.71 -4.90
CA LYS A 32 1.49 -21.50 -4.51
C LYS A 32 0.53 -20.36 -4.15
N VAL A 33 0.93 -19.53 -3.19
CA VAL A 33 0.19 -18.35 -2.73
C VAL A 33 0.62 -17.14 -3.54
N GLY A 34 -0.33 -16.44 -4.16
CA GLY A 34 -0.08 -15.14 -4.77
C GLY A 34 -0.09 -14.03 -3.72
N PHE A 35 0.90 -13.14 -3.74
CA PHE A 35 0.84 -11.91 -2.96
C PHE A 35 -0.27 -10.98 -3.45
N ILE A 36 -0.56 -11.02 -4.75
CA ILE A 36 -1.63 -10.26 -5.40
C ILE A 36 -2.50 -11.23 -6.18
N ASP A 37 -3.81 -11.16 -5.96
CA ASP A 37 -4.81 -11.90 -6.73
C ASP A 37 -5.36 -11.01 -7.86
N PRO A 38 -5.03 -11.28 -9.14
CA PRO A 38 -5.52 -10.49 -10.26
C PRO A 38 -7.05 -10.51 -10.40
N PHE A 39 -7.73 -11.55 -9.93
CA PHE A 39 -9.18 -11.63 -10.04
C PHE A 39 -9.87 -10.70 -9.06
N GLN A 40 -9.36 -10.62 -7.83
CA GLN A 40 -9.83 -9.63 -6.85
C GLN A 40 -9.59 -8.21 -7.32
N LEU A 41 -8.49 -7.96 -8.05
CA LEU A 41 -8.26 -6.68 -8.71
C LEU A 41 -9.40 -6.39 -9.72
N ILE A 42 -9.73 -7.34 -10.59
CA ILE A 42 -10.79 -7.23 -11.61
C ILE A 42 -12.17 -6.98 -10.97
N GLU A 43 -12.49 -7.67 -9.87
CA GLU A 43 -13.74 -7.44 -9.12
C GLU A 43 -13.89 -5.99 -8.67
N ASN A 44 -12.78 -5.30 -8.45
CA ASN A 44 -12.71 -3.95 -7.88
C ASN A 44 -12.43 -2.83 -8.90
N ILE A 45 -12.23 -3.16 -10.18
CA ILE A 45 -12.04 -2.19 -11.26
C ILE A 45 -13.39 -1.57 -11.66
N THR A 46 -13.44 -0.29 -12.06
CA THR A 46 -14.70 0.31 -12.53
C THR A 46 -15.21 -0.37 -13.81
N THR A 47 -16.53 -0.35 -14.04
CA THR A 47 -17.12 -0.95 -15.25
C THR A 47 -16.57 -0.31 -16.54
N ASN A 48 -16.28 0.99 -16.52
CA ASN A 48 -15.72 1.70 -17.68
C ASN A 48 -14.30 1.25 -17.99
N ASP A 49 -13.43 1.16 -16.97
CA ASP A 49 -12.06 0.68 -17.16
C ASP A 49 -12.04 -0.78 -17.60
N LEU A 50 -12.93 -1.61 -17.03
CA LEU A 50 -13.08 -3.01 -17.40
C LEU A 50 -13.47 -3.16 -18.88
N ARG A 51 -14.44 -2.36 -19.37
CA ARG A 51 -14.83 -2.33 -20.79
C ARG A 51 -13.66 -1.92 -21.68
N SER A 52 -12.90 -0.90 -21.29
CA SER A 52 -11.74 -0.46 -22.07
C SER A 52 -10.72 -1.58 -22.25
N ILE A 53 -10.49 -2.41 -21.23
CA ILE A 53 -9.55 -3.53 -21.30
C ILE A 53 -10.09 -4.63 -22.19
N LEU A 54 -11.37 -4.95 -22.07
CA LEU A 54 -12.01 -5.95 -22.93
C LEU A 54 -11.89 -5.55 -24.40
N GLN A 55 -12.08 -4.26 -24.72
CA GLN A 55 -11.86 -3.73 -26.06
C GLN A 55 -10.40 -3.84 -26.52
N GLU A 56 -9.44 -3.50 -25.65
CA GLU A 56 -8.00 -3.64 -25.93
C GLU A 56 -7.59 -5.11 -26.16
N LEU A 57 -8.32 -6.05 -25.58
CA LEU A 57 -8.12 -7.49 -25.75
C LEU A 57 -8.97 -8.09 -26.88
N GLU A 58 -9.60 -7.25 -27.70
CA GLU A 58 -10.46 -7.66 -28.82
C GLU A 58 -11.64 -8.54 -28.39
N VAL A 59 -12.05 -8.45 -27.12
CA VAL A 59 -13.28 -9.06 -26.62
C VAL A 59 -14.46 -8.21 -27.09
N THR A 60 -15.15 -8.70 -28.10
CA THR A 60 -16.28 -8.00 -28.75
C THR A 60 -17.63 -8.24 -28.06
N GLN A 61 -17.74 -9.26 -27.20
CA GLN A 61 -18.95 -9.51 -26.43
C GLN A 61 -19.01 -8.61 -25.20
N PHE A 62 -20.09 -7.83 -25.12
CA PHE A 62 -20.39 -7.03 -23.94
C PHE A 62 -20.93 -7.94 -22.84
N ILE A 63 -20.16 -8.05 -21.76
CA ILE A 63 -20.49 -8.87 -20.60
C ILE A 63 -20.68 -7.92 -19.42
N GLU A 64 -21.92 -7.81 -18.93
CA GLU A 64 -22.22 -7.00 -17.74
C GLU A 64 -21.86 -7.73 -16.43
N ILE A 65 -21.82 -9.06 -16.47
CA ILE A 65 -21.58 -9.90 -15.30
C ILE A 65 -20.07 -10.02 -15.08
N ARG A 66 -19.57 -9.49 -13.96
CA ARG A 66 -18.13 -9.44 -13.66
C ARG A 66 -17.48 -10.82 -13.62
N GLU A 67 -18.19 -11.80 -13.10
CA GLU A 67 -17.75 -13.17 -13.00
C GLU A 67 -17.50 -13.78 -14.39
N GLU A 68 -18.39 -13.53 -15.34
CA GLU A 68 -18.21 -13.95 -16.73
C GLU A 68 -17.02 -13.24 -17.40
N VAL A 69 -16.79 -11.96 -17.06
CA VAL A 69 -15.59 -11.23 -17.52
C VAL A 69 -14.31 -11.87 -16.98
N ILE A 70 -14.27 -12.22 -15.70
CA ILE A 70 -13.12 -12.87 -15.08
C ILE A 70 -12.84 -14.22 -15.77
N LEU A 71 -13.87 -15.02 -15.99
CA LEU A 71 -13.76 -16.30 -16.68
C LEU A 71 -13.21 -16.12 -18.10
N LEU A 72 -13.75 -15.16 -18.85
CA LEU A 72 -13.31 -14.88 -20.21
C LEU A 72 -11.86 -14.41 -20.28
N LEU A 73 -11.47 -13.47 -19.41
CA LEU A 73 -10.09 -13.01 -19.29
C LEU A 73 -9.19 -14.21 -19.00
N TYR A 74 -9.52 -15.02 -18.01
CA TYR A 74 -8.73 -16.20 -17.70
C TYR A 74 -8.58 -17.15 -18.90
N GLN A 75 -9.67 -17.52 -19.57
CA GLN A 75 -9.64 -18.41 -20.74
C GLN A 75 -8.77 -17.84 -21.87
N THR A 76 -8.88 -16.54 -22.12
CA THR A 76 -8.11 -15.83 -23.14
C THR A 76 -6.61 -15.88 -22.84
N PHE A 77 -6.22 -15.50 -21.63
CA PHE A 77 -4.83 -15.48 -21.21
C PHE A 77 -4.23 -16.88 -21.10
N HIS A 78 -5.02 -17.86 -20.68
CA HIS A 78 -4.62 -19.26 -20.67
C HIS A 78 -4.34 -19.78 -22.09
N LYS A 79 -5.26 -19.54 -23.04
CA LYS A 79 -5.06 -19.92 -24.44
C LYS A 79 -3.80 -19.30 -25.02
N ASN A 80 -3.57 -18.00 -24.76
CA ASN A 80 -2.38 -17.29 -25.24
C ASN A 80 -1.09 -17.86 -24.62
N PHE A 81 -1.13 -18.19 -23.32
CA PHE A 81 -0.01 -18.83 -22.61
C PHE A 81 0.33 -20.21 -23.19
N GLU A 82 -0.67 -21.05 -23.45
CA GLU A 82 -0.47 -22.39 -24.06
C GLU A 82 -0.04 -22.31 -25.54
N ALA A 83 -0.42 -21.26 -26.26
CA ALA A 83 -0.07 -21.09 -27.67
C ALA A 83 1.35 -20.55 -27.91
N SER A 84 1.94 -19.80 -26.96
CA SER A 84 3.21 -19.10 -27.17
C SER A 84 4.33 -19.58 -26.23
N GLU A 85 5.40 -20.13 -26.81
CA GLU A 85 6.61 -20.50 -26.06
C GLU A 85 7.29 -19.27 -25.44
N GLU A 86 7.32 -18.14 -26.15
CA GLU A 86 7.85 -16.88 -25.64
C GLU A 86 7.16 -16.47 -24.33
N ILE A 87 5.83 -16.54 -24.29
CA ILE A 87 5.06 -16.22 -23.08
C ILE A 87 5.41 -17.19 -21.94
N ARG A 88 5.51 -18.49 -22.21
CA ARG A 88 5.87 -19.50 -21.19
C ARG A 88 7.29 -19.36 -20.65
N THR A 89 8.21 -18.81 -21.44
CA THR A 89 9.58 -18.55 -20.97
C THR A 89 9.64 -17.34 -20.03
N ARG A 90 8.72 -16.39 -20.19
CA ARG A 90 8.69 -15.12 -19.46
C ARG A 90 7.85 -15.17 -18.19
N TYR A 91 6.78 -15.96 -18.17
CA TYR A 91 5.82 -16.02 -17.07
C TYR A 91 5.69 -17.43 -16.54
N SER A 92 5.50 -17.55 -15.22
CA SER A 92 5.49 -18.85 -14.56
C SER A 92 4.21 -19.64 -14.80
N ASN A 93 3.09 -18.96 -15.02
CA ASN A 93 1.77 -19.55 -15.27
C ASN A 93 0.82 -18.50 -15.90
N PRO A 94 -0.39 -18.90 -16.36
CA PRO A 94 -1.35 -17.97 -16.96
C PRO A 94 -1.80 -16.80 -16.06
N ILE A 95 -1.91 -17.00 -14.75
CA ILE A 95 -2.31 -15.91 -13.82
C ILE A 95 -1.17 -14.92 -13.65
N ASP A 96 0.07 -15.41 -13.59
CA ASP A 96 1.26 -14.58 -13.56
C ASP A 96 1.35 -13.71 -14.81
N TYR A 97 1.07 -14.30 -15.97
CA TYR A 97 0.95 -13.55 -17.23
C TYR A 97 -0.16 -12.49 -17.17
N LEU A 98 -1.38 -12.86 -16.77
CA LEU A 98 -2.51 -11.93 -16.62
C LEU A 98 -2.15 -10.77 -15.68
N GLY A 99 -1.67 -11.07 -14.47
CA GLY A 99 -1.34 -10.06 -13.47
C GLY A 99 -0.29 -9.06 -13.96
N HIS A 100 0.74 -9.53 -14.67
CA HIS A 100 1.73 -8.65 -15.29
C HIS A 100 1.16 -7.77 -16.39
N ILE A 101 0.23 -8.28 -17.21
CA ILE A 101 -0.43 -7.48 -18.25
C ILE A 101 -1.34 -6.42 -17.62
N LEU A 102 -2.10 -6.76 -16.58
CA LEU A 102 -2.91 -5.79 -15.83
C LEU A 102 -2.04 -4.72 -15.15
N PHE A 103 -0.92 -5.10 -14.55
CA PHE A 103 -0.02 -4.15 -13.87
C PHE A 103 0.65 -3.16 -14.83
N ASN A 104 1.02 -3.64 -16.02
CA ASN A 104 1.68 -2.80 -17.02
C ASN A 104 0.68 -1.93 -17.79
N ASN A 105 -0.64 -2.17 -17.66
CA ASN A 105 -1.66 -1.31 -18.24
C ASN A 105 -1.76 0.01 -17.44
N PRO A 106 -1.50 1.18 -18.05
CA PRO A 106 -1.51 2.47 -17.36
C PRO A 106 -2.85 2.80 -16.67
N LYS A 107 -3.98 2.42 -17.28
CA LYS A 107 -5.32 2.65 -16.73
C LYS A 107 -5.59 1.83 -15.48
N LEU A 108 -4.95 0.66 -15.38
CA LEU A 108 -5.18 -0.28 -14.28
C LEU A 108 -4.18 -0.19 -13.16
N LYS A 109 -2.98 0.31 -13.43
CA LYS A 109 -1.90 0.40 -12.45
C LYS A 109 -2.33 1.05 -11.13
N GLN A 110 -3.23 2.04 -11.19
CA GLN A 110 -3.79 2.71 -10.01
C GLN A 110 -4.58 1.79 -9.06
N TYR A 111 -5.16 0.70 -9.54
CA TYR A 111 -5.92 -0.24 -8.71
C TYR A 111 -5.02 -1.12 -7.85
N PHE A 112 -3.74 -1.26 -8.20
CA PHE A 112 -2.77 -2.01 -7.41
C PHE A 112 -2.41 -1.34 -6.08
N ASN A 113 -2.63 -0.02 -5.96
CA ASN A 113 -2.45 0.69 -4.70
C ASN A 113 -3.36 0.14 -3.58
N ARG A 114 -4.43 -0.59 -3.93
CA ARG A 114 -5.31 -1.24 -2.94
C ARG A 114 -4.62 -2.34 -2.13
N PHE A 115 -3.62 -2.99 -2.71
CA PHE A 115 -2.82 -4.02 -2.01
C PHE A 115 -1.74 -3.41 -1.11
N ASP A 116 -1.73 -2.08 -0.96
CA ASP A 116 -0.74 -1.30 -0.22
C ASP A 116 -1.35 -0.03 0.40
N VAL A 117 -2.63 -0.10 0.81
CA VAL A 117 -3.35 1.02 1.43
C VAL A 117 -2.86 1.37 2.85
N VAL A 118 -1.86 0.65 3.33
CA VAL A 118 -1.29 0.86 4.66
C VAL A 118 -0.21 1.91 4.63
N SER A 119 -0.30 2.83 5.58
CA SER A 119 0.75 3.78 5.85
C SER A 119 1.96 3.08 6.52
N LEU A 120 3.13 3.73 6.58
CA LEU A 120 4.28 3.18 7.28
C LEU A 120 3.98 3.00 8.76
N HIS A 121 3.35 4.01 9.38
CA HIS A 121 2.86 3.91 10.76
C HIS A 121 1.93 2.71 10.98
N GLU A 122 0.99 2.46 10.06
CA GLU A 122 0.12 1.28 10.15
C GLU A 122 0.90 -0.03 10.02
N LEU A 123 1.90 -0.08 9.14
CA LEU A 123 2.75 -1.25 8.98
C LEU A 123 3.56 -1.55 10.26
N VAL A 124 4.08 -0.50 10.91
CA VAL A 124 4.75 -0.56 12.22
C VAL A 124 3.80 -1.12 13.28
N GLU A 125 2.59 -0.56 13.38
CA GLU A 125 1.55 -1.02 14.31
C GLU A 125 1.12 -2.47 14.09
N ILE A 126 0.90 -2.88 12.84
CA ILE A 126 0.54 -4.25 12.48
C ILE A 126 1.64 -5.21 12.91
N PHE A 127 2.90 -4.90 12.59
CA PHE A 127 4.00 -5.79 12.90
C PHE A 127 4.34 -5.81 14.39
N ALA A 128 4.27 -4.66 15.08
CA ALA A 128 4.47 -4.58 16.53
C ALA A 128 3.44 -5.43 17.29
N ASN A 129 2.16 -5.36 16.90
CA ASN A 129 1.12 -6.21 17.50
C ASN A 129 1.38 -7.70 17.22
N PHE A 130 1.79 -8.06 16.00
CA PHE A 130 2.14 -9.44 15.66
C PHE A 130 3.35 -9.97 16.46
N SER A 131 4.40 -9.15 16.61
CA SER A 131 5.58 -9.51 17.41
C SER A 131 5.23 -9.66 18.90
N ALA A 132 4.38 -8.80 19.44
CA ALA A 132 3.90 -8.90 20.82
C ALA A 132 3.11 -10.18 21.08
N ASP A 133 2.18 -10.52 20.18
CA ASP A 133 1.43 -11.79 20.23
C ASP A 133 2.36 -13.01 20.12
N SER A 134 3.52 -12.85 19.47
CA SER A 134 4.55 -13.88 19.33
C SER A 134 5.50 -13.97 20.53
N GLY A 135 5.25 -13.20 21.60
CA GLY A 135 6.02 -13.25 22.85
C GLY A 135 7.13 -12.19 22.97
N PHE A 136 7.25 -11.25 22.04
CA PHE A 136 8.30 -10.24 22.05
C PHE A 136 7.87 -8.90 22.66
N ASN A 137 8.79 -8.21 23.30
CA ASN A 137 8.64 -6.78 23.60
C ASN A 137 9.13 -5.97 22.41
N VAL A 138 8.37 -4.95 22.03
CA VAL A 138 8.61 -4.14 20.83
C VAL A 138 8.81 -2.70 21.25
N TYR A 139 9.86 -2.08 20.74
CA TYR A 139 10.22 -0.68 20.96
C TYR A 139 10.25 0.05 19.63
N ASP A 140 9.84 1.31 19.64
CA ASP A 140 9.86 2.21 18.50
C ASP A 140 11.28 2.77 18.30
N LEU A 141 11.76 2.78 17.05
CA LEU A 141 13.05 3.37 16.66
C LEU A 141 12.90 4.50 15.62
N THR A 142 11.69 4.98 15.35
CA THR A 142 11.40 5.93 14.25
C THR A 142 11.95 7.35 14.42
N ASP A 143 12.71 7.63 15.48
CA ASP A 143 13.26 8.97 15.79
C ASP A 143 14.65 9.26 15.19
N ASP A 144 15.04 8.50 14.15
CA ASP A 144 16.30 8.61 13.40
C ASP A 144 17.59 8.40 14.22
N ARG A 145 17.53 8.09 15.52
CA ARG A 145 18.72 7.86 16.35
C ARG A 145 19.44 6.56 16.03
N PHE A 146 18.71 5.57 15.54
CA PHE A 146 19.23 4.22 15.27
C PHE A 146 18.76 3.71 13.91
N PRO A 147 19.54 2.82 13.26
CA PRO A 147 19.11 2.20 12.02
C PRO A 147 17.99 1.19 12.31
N GLY A 148 16.76 1.53 11.99
CA GLY A 148 15.59 0.66 12.19
C GLY A 148 14.32 1.45 12.46
N ASP A 149 13.18 0.80 12.28
CA ASP A 149 11.88 1.35 12.68
C ASP A 149 11.41 0.69 13.98
N LEU A 150 11.80 -0.57 14.21
CA LEU A 150 11.43 -1.32 15.41
C LEU A 150 12.63 -2.08 15.99
N PHE A 151 12.73 -2.08 17.32
CA PHE A 151 13.59 -3.00 18.06
C PHE A 151 12.75 -4.02 18.82
N ILE A 152 13.03 -5.31 18.61
CA ILE A 152 12.19 -6.41 19.08
C ILE A 152 13.04 -7.31 19.97
N THR A 153 12.54 -7.67 21.16
CA THR A 153 13.32 -8.44 22.15
C THR A 153 12.50 -9.57 22.78
N MET A 154 13.15 -10.71 23.02
CA MET A 154 12.59 -11.82 23.79
C MET A 154 13.71 -12.52 24.57
N GLY A 155 13.78 -12.24 25.87
CA GLY A 155 14.91 -12.65 26.70
C GLY A 155 16.23 -12.10 26.14
N ASN A 156 17.13 -13.00 25.75
CA ASN A 156 18.43 -12.64 25.17
C ASN A 156 18.43 -12.49 23.64
N LYS A 157 17.32 -12.80 22.97
CA LYS A 157 17.19 -12.64 21.52
C LYS A 157 16.74 -11.23 21.21
N ASN A 158 17.33 -10.61 20.20
CA ASN A 158 16.87 -9.33 19.69
C ASN A 158 16.91 -9.23 18.17
N GLU A 159 16.02 -8.40 17.64
CA GLU A 159 15.86 -8.18 16.21
C GLU A 159 15.73 -6.67 15.95
N VAL A 160 16.34 -6.20 14.87
CA VAL A 160 16.05 -4.87 14.30
C VAL A 160 15.18 -5.09 13.07
N ALA A 161 14.02 -4.45 13.06
CA ALA A 161 13.06 -4.51 11.98
C ALA A 161 13.07 -3.18 11.22
N ILE A 162 13.14 -3.28 9.90
CA ILE A 162 13.00 -2.16 8.97
C ILE A 162 11.79 -2.42 8.09
N LEU A 163 10.95 -1.41 7.97
CA LEU A 163 9.64 -1.43 7.35
C LEU A 163 9.64 -0.52 6.13
N LEU A 164 9.13 -1.00 5.01
CA LEU A 164 9.00 -0.18 3.81
C LEU A 164 7.74 -0.53 3.03
N SER A 165 6.87 0.45 2.83
CA SER A 165 5.68 0.30 2.00
C SER A 165 6.05 0.18 0.52
N GLY A 166 5.14 -0.34 -0.31
CA GLY A 166 5.31 -0.33 -1.76
C GLY A 166 5.23 1.08 -2.35
N HIS A 167 4.66 2.05 -1.64
CA HIS A 167 4.72 3.46 -1.98
C HIS A 167 6.13 4.05 -1.87
N GLU A 168 6.98 3.55 -1.00
CA GLU A 168 8.32 4.11 -0.75
C GLU A 168 9.45 3.29 -1.37
N ILE A 169 9.21 2.02 -1.68
CA ILE A 169 10.27 1.11 -2.13
C ILE A 169 11.00 1.55 -3.40
N VAL A 170 10.39 2.36 -4.27
CA VAL A 170 11.07 2.81 -5.49
C VAL A 170 12.19 3.79 -5.15
N ASP A 171 11.93 4.66 -4.17
CA ASP A 171 12.79 5.81 -3.85
C ASP A 171 13.79 5.45 -2.76
N LYS A 172 13.40 4.60 -1.79
CA LYS A 172 14.17 4.32 -0.56
C LYS A 172 14.83 2.94 -0.51
N TYR A 173 14.79 2.14 -1.58
CA TYR A 173 15.29 0.75 -1.49
C TYR A 173 16.79 0.65 -1.22
N GLU A 174 17.59 1.52 -1.82
CA GLU A 174 19.04 1.44 -1.62
C GLU A 174 19.40 1.86 -0.18
N ASP A 175 18.72 2.88 0.36
CA ASP A 175 18.83 3.27 1.77
C ASP A 175 18.38 2.15 2.72
N LEU A 176 17.30 1.44 2.38
CA LEU A 176 16.87 0.24 3.11
C LEU A 176 17.99 -0.80 3.21
N LEU A 177 18.73 -1.07 2.12
CA LEU A 177 19.83 -2.04 2.16
C LEU A 177 20.94 -1.58 3.11
N VAL A 178 21.25 -0.27 3.11
CA VAL A 178 22.23 0.32 4.04
C VAL A 178 21.74 0.20 5.49
N HIS A 179 20.49 0.54 5.77
CA HIS A 179 19.91 0.42 7.10
C HIS A 179 19.89 -1.02 7.60
N LEU A 180 19.63 -2.00 6.73
CA LEU A 180 19.70 -3.42 7.10
C LEU A 180 21.12 -3.83 7.49
N ILE A 181 22.14 -3.37 6.77
CA ILE A 181 23.54 -3.64 7.10
C ILE A 181 23.93 -3.00 8.45
N GLU A 182 23.51 -1.76 8.66
CA GLU A 182 23.78 -1.02 9.91
C GLU A 182 23.02 -1.63 11.10
N GLY A 183 21.74 -1.96 10.94
CA GLY A 183 20.90 -2.61 11.95
C GLY A 183 21.42 -3.98 12.41
N ALA A 184 22.17 -4.68 11.55
CA ALA A 184 22.82 -5.95 11.89
C ALA A 184 23.89 -5.81 12.98
N LYS A 185 24.45 -4.61 13.18
CA LYS A 185 25.41 -4.34 14.26
C LYS A 185 24.76 -4.36 15.64
N TYR A 186 23.47 -4.01 15.71
CA TYR A 186 22.70 -3.84 16.96
C TYR A 186 21.95 -5.09 17.40
N SER A 187 21.74 -6.06 16.51
CA SER A 187 20.78 -7.15 16.71
C SER A 187 21.29 -8.53 16.31
N ASP A 188 20.70 -9.59 16.88
CA ASP A 188 20.98 -10.97 16.47
C ASP A 188 20.40 -11.25 15.08
N ARG A 189 19.37 -10.53 14.65
CA ARG A 189 18.70 -10.71 13.37
C ARG A 189 18.20 -9.38 12.84
N ILE A 190 18.28 -9.24 11.53
CA ILE A 190 17.61 -8.17 10.81
C ILE A 190 16.36 -8.71 10.13
N VAL A 191 15.31 -7.90 10.17
CA VAL A 191 13.99 -8.23 9.64
C VAL A 191 13.57 -7.12 8.69
N PHE A 192 13.15 -7.51 7.49
CA PHE A 192 12.54 -6.63 6.52
C PHE A 192 11.05 -6.92 6.41
N ILE A 193 10.22 -5.89 6.55
CA ILE A 193 8.77 -6.00 6.45
C ILE A 193 8.29 -5.07 5.35
N THR A 194 7.44 -5.60 4.47
CA THR A 194 6.95 -4.86 3.31
C THR A 194 5.57 -5.32 2.88
N THR A 195 5.06 -4.80 1.77
CA THR A 195 3.74 -5.16 1.23
C THR A 195 3.85 -5.78 -0.16
N ALA A 196 2.74 -6.32 -0.65
CA ALA A 196 2.68 -6.98 -1.96
C ALA A 196 3.05 -6.02 -3.11
N LEU A 197 2.64 -4.76 -3.05
CA LEU A 197 2.99 -3.76 -4.08
C LEU A 197 4.50 -3.50 -4.12
N ALA A 198 5.17 -3.56 -2.97
CA ALA A 198 6.60 -3.35 -2.90
C ALA A 198 7.38 -4.46 -3.64
N ILE A 199 6.96 -5.71 -3.43
CA ILE A 199 7.48 -6.88 -4.14
C ILE A 199 7.29 -6.74 -5.64
N LEU A 200 6.12 -6.28 -6.07
CA LEU A 200 5.81 -6.07 -7.47
C LEU A 200 6.72 -4.99 -8.09
N LYS A 201 6.87 -3.84 -7.43
CA LYS A 201 7.69 -2.72 -7.92
C LYS A 201 9.18 -3.03 -7.96
N LYS A 202 9.76 -3.69 -6.95
CA LYS A 202 11.20 -4.05 -6.93
C LYS A 202 11.52 -5.34 -7.68
N LYS A 203 10.50 -6.12 -8.05
CA LYS A 203 10.56 -7.49 -8.59
C LYS A 203 11.00 -8.49 -7.53
N TRP A 204 10.15 -9.48 -7.27
CA TRP A 204 10.35 -10.51 -6.25
C TRP A 204 11.72 -11.19 -6.31
N PHE A 205 12.19 -11.55 -7.50
CA PHE A 205 13.47 -12.24 -7.67
C PHE A 205 14.65 -11.43 -7.12
N LYS A 206 14.71 -10.12 -7.46
CA LYS A 206 15.79 -9.23 -7.00
C LYS A 206 15.73 -9.05 -5.48
N LEU A 207 14.55 -8.70 -4.95
CA LEU A 207 14.33 -8.53 -3.51
C LEU A 207 14.70 -9.79 -2.72
N LYS A 208 14.25 -10.96 -3.17
CA LYS A 208 14.58 -12.26 -2.56
C LYS A 208 16.09 -12.51 -2.54
N GLN A 209 16.79 -12.19 -3.63
CA GLN A 209 18.25 -12.38 -3.71
C GLN A 209 18.99 -11.45 -2.76
N ASP A 210 18.65 -10.15 -2.77
CA ASP A 210 19.28 -9.15 -1.90
C ASP A 210 19.08 -9.50 -0.42
N MET A 211 17.86 -9.86 -0.02
CA MET A 211 17.56 -10.24 1.36
C MET A 211 18.26 -11.54 1.78
N LYS A 212 18.41 -12.51 0.86
CA LYS A 212 19.20 -13.73 1.11
C LYS A 212 20.67 -13.42 1.34
N ASN A 213 21.24 -12.50 0.54
CA ASN A 213 22.64 -12.10 0.66
C ASN A 213 22.90 -11.40 2.01
N LEU A 214 21.96 -10.57 2.46
CA LEU A 214 22.00 -9.92 3.77
C LEU A 214 21.69 -10.86 4.93
N GLY A 215 21.12 -12.04 4.67
CA GLY A 215 20.64 -12.95 5.71
C GLY A 215 19.44 -12.41 6.46
N ALA A 216 18.63 -11.54 5.84
CA ALA A 216 17.46 -10.92 6.45
C ALA A 216 16.25 -11.87 6.48
N TRP A 217 15.45 -11.75 7.53
CA TRP A 217 14.11 -12.34 7.57
C TRP A 217 13.17 -11.43 6.80
N VAL A 218 12.26 -11.98 6.00
CA VAL A 218 11.33 -11.18 5.19
C VAL A 218 9.90 -11.54 5.53
N TYR A 219 9.13 -10.51 5.87
CA TYR A 219 7.69 -10.61 6.05
C TYR A 219 6.97 -9.72 5.05
N VAL A 220 5.84 -10.21 4.56
CA VAL A 220 4.98 -9.48 3.64
C VAL A 220 3.62 -9.34 4.28
N VAL A 221 3.21 -8.11 4.52
CA VAL A 221 1.90 -7.77 5.05
C VAL A 221 0.94 -7.58 3.88
N ASP A 222 -0.18 -8.29 3.97
CA ASP A 222 -1.30 -8.20 3.06
C ASP A 222 -2.46 -7.54 3.81
N PRO A 223 -2.58 -6.21 3.70
CA PRO A 223 -3.60 -5.48 4.44
C PRO A 223 -5.01 -5.77 3.95
N PHE A 224 -5.14 -6.18 2.69
CA PHE A 224 -6.42 -6.49 2.07
C PHE A 224 -7.05 -7.75 2.66
N HIS A 225 -6.23 -8.75 2.96
CA HIS A 225 -6.69 -10.01 3.58
C HIS A 225 -6.50 -10.04 5.10
N GLY A 226 -5.75 -9.10 5.67
CA GLY A 226 -5.37 -9.13 7.07
C GLY A 226 -4.43 -10.30 7.38
N VAL A 227 -3.44 -10.53 6.51
CA VAL A 227 -2.50 -11.67 6.59
C VAL A 227 -1.05 -11.18 6.64
N ILE A 228 -0.20 -11.87 7.38
CA ILE A 228 1.25 -11.69 7.39
C ILE A 228 1.89 -12.98 6.88
N TYR A 229 2.64 -12.87 5.78
CA TYR A 229 3.42 -13.97 5.23
C TYR A 229 4.85 -13.90 5.74
N GLY A 230 5.33 -14.92 6.45
CA GLY A 230 6.76 -15.11 6.68
C GLY A 230 7.38 -15.75 5.44
N VAL A 231 8.05 -14.99 4.58
CA VAL A 231 8.41 -15.45 3.23
C VAL A 231 9.83 -16.00 3.17
N LEU A 232 10.78 -15.31 3.81
CA LEU A 232 12.19 -15.70 3.82
C LEU A 232 12.70 -15.83 5.25
N LYS A 233 13.37 -16.95 5.54
CA LYS A 233 14.10 -17.12 6.80
C LYS A 233 15.51 -16.58 6.65
N GLY A 234 15.86 -15.65 7.52
CA GLY A 234 17.21 -15.11 7.61
C GLY A 234 18.16 -15.97 8.44
N LYS A 235 19.34 -15.41 8.71
CA LYS A 235 20.38 -16.00 9.56
C LYS A 235 20.66 -15.07 10.74
N LYS A 236 21.55 -15.49 11.64
CA LYS A 236 22.05 -14.63 12.70
C LYS A 236 22.99 -13.59 12.09
N SER A 237 22.88 -12.33 12.51
CA SER A 237 23.76 -11.23 12.10
C SER A 237 25.21 -11.56 12.47
N PRO A 238 26.12 -11.67 11.49
CA PRO A 238 27.52 -11.97 11.77
C PRO A 238 28.27 -10.76 12.35
N THR A 239 27.77 -9.56 12.12
CA THR A 239 28.37 -8.27 12.51
C THR A 239 27.85 -7.71 13.83
N LYS A 240 27.08 -8.49 14.60
CA LYS A 240 26.54 -8.03 15.89
C LYS A 240 27.68 -7.67 16.85
N GLU A 241 27.65 -6.47 17.42
CA GLU A 241 28.57 -6.04 18.46
C GLU A 241 27.84 -5.71 19.76
N LYS A 242 28.34 -6.23 20.88
CA LYS A 242 27.74 -6.00 22.20
C LYS A 242 27.73 -4.53 22.61
N ARG A 243 28.64 -3.71 22.07
CA ARG A 243 28.69 -2.28 22.37
C ARG A 243 27.44 -1.57 21.85
N TRP A 244 27.17 -1.70 20.56
CA TRP A 244 26.01 -1.07 19.90
C TRP A 244 24.68 -1.56 20.47
N GLU A 245 24.58 -2.85 20.79
CA GLU A 245 23.38 -3.39 21.46
C GLU A 245 23.11 -2.71 22.82
N ARG A 246 24.16 -2.48 23.63
CA ARG A 246 24.00 -1.82 24.94
C ARG A 246 23.62 -0.36 24.78
N GLU A 247 24.24 0.32 23.83
CA GLU A 247 23.94 1.72 23.52
C GLU A 247 22.46 1.89 23.14
N LEU A 248 21.98 1.10 22.18
CA LEU A 248 20.57 1.10 21.80
C LEU A 248 19.68 0.81 23.00
N LYS A 249 19.93 -0.29 23.75
CA LYS A 249 19.13 -0.64 24.93
C LYS A 249 19.09 0.44 26.01
N SER A 250 20.16 1.22 26.16
CA SER A 250 20.22 2.31 27.14
C SER A 250 19.43 3.55 26.70
N ALA A 251 19.20 3.71 25.40
CA ALA A 251 18.43 4.80 24.82
C ALA A 251 16.94 4.48 24.65
N LEU A 252 16.54 3.21 24.80
CA LEU A 252 15.14 2.80 24.68
C LEU A 252 14.30 3.38 25.80
N GLU A 253 13.14 3.92 25.41
CA GLU A 253 12.09 4.35 26.33
C GLU A 253 11.18 3.16 26.69
N SER A 254 9.95 3.45 27.12
CA SER A 254 8.94 2.41 27.37
C SER A 254 8.63 1.62 26.08
N PRO A 255 8.41 0.30 26.17
CA PRO A 255 8.04 -0.51 25.01
C PRO A 255 6.76 0.02 24.36
N LEU A 256 6.76 0.09 23.03
CA LEU A 256 5.57 0.32 22.23
C LEU A 256 4.54 -0.79 22.48
N ARG A 257 4.98 -2.05 22.53
CA ARG A 257 4.15 -3.21 22.90
C ARG A 257 4.91 -4.13 23.85
N VAL A 258 4.18 -4.70 24.79
CA VAL A 258 4.69 -5.73 25.71
C VAL A 258 3.99 -7.04 25.37
N SER A 259 4.72 -8.14 25.40
CA SER A 259 4.10 -9.45 25.20
C SER A 259 3.20 -9.83 26.38
N ASP A 260 1.99 -10.26 26.06
CA ASP A 260 1.03 -10.80 27.02
C ASP A 260 0.44 -12.09 26.46
N SER A 261 0.81 -13.22 27.05
CA SER A 261 0.34 -14.53 26.60
C SER A 261 -1.17 -14.72 26.75
N ASN A 262 -1.84 -13.89 27.55
CA ASN A 262 -3.28 -13.99 27.81
C ASN A 262 -4.12 -13.12 26.89
N LYS A 263 -3.52 -12.24 26.09
CA LYS A 263 -4.24 -11.28 25.26
C LYS A 263 -3.65 -11.19 23.86
N LYS A 264 -4.41 -11.69 22.89
CA LYS A 264 -4.12 -11.48 21.48
C LYS A 264 -4.53 -10.06 21.05
N ILE A 265 -3.58 -9.29 20.53
CA ILE A 265 -3.77 -7.90 20.11
C ILE A 265 -3.86 -7.81 18.58
N SER A 266 -3.07 -8.60 17.86
CA SER A 266 -3.05 -8.57 16.40
C SER A 266 -4.35 -9.08 15.81
N LYS A 267 -4.89 -8.28 14.89
CA LYS A 267 -6.04 -8.66 14.07
C LYS A 267 -5.63 -9.42 12.81
N TYR A 268 -4.33 -9.50 12.53
CA TYR A 268 -3.78 -10.18 11.37
C TYR A 268 -3.54 -11.66 11.68
N ILE A 269 -3.72 -12.50 10.67
CA ILE A 269 -3.40 -13.93 10.73
C ILE A 269 -2.01 -14.14 10.15
N PHE A 270 -1.20 -14.96 10.80
CA PHE A 270 0.10 -15.35 10.27
C PHE A 270 -0.03 -16.64 9.46
N ASP A 271 0.54 -16.68 8.24
CA ASP A 271 0.56 -17.90 7.42
C ASP A 271 1.62 -18.89 7.93
N GLU A 272 1.27 -19.64 8.97
CA GLU A 272 2.12 -20.70 9.53
C GLU A 272 2.38 -21.83 8.53
N LYS A 273 1.42 -22.14 7.65
CA LYS A 273 1.49 -23.28 6.72
C LYS A 273 2.60 -23.10 5.70
N ASN A 274 2.77 -21.88 5.18
CA ASN A 274 3.76 -21.54 4.17
C ASN A 274 4.98 -20.78 4.73
N GLN A 275 5.09 -20.67 6.05
CA GLN A 275 6.16 -19.95 6.70
C GLN A 275 7.54 -20.39 6.21
N TYR A 276 8.29 -19.41 5.70
CA TYR A 276 9.65 -19.49 5.15
C TYR A 276 9.85 -20.43 3.98
N LYS A 277 8.77 -20.83 3.31
CA LYS A 277 8.83 -21.60 2.06
C LYS A 277 8.81 -20.62 0.89
N SER A 278 9.92 -19.93 0.67
CA SER A 278 10.00 -18.84 -0.32
C SER A 278 9.65 -19.22 -1.78
N ASP A 279 9.58 -20.52 -2.08
CA ASP A 279 9.20 -21.04 -3.41
C ASP A 279 7.69 -21.36 -3.50
N ASN A 280 6.97 -21.29 -2.38
CA ASN A 280 5.52 -21.37 -2.32
C ASN A 280 4.84 -20.03 -2.62
N TYR A 281 5.61 -18.95 -2.80
CA TYR A 281 5.06 -17.62 -3.06
C TYR A 281 5.38 -17.16 -4.48
N VAL A 282 4.38 -16.55 -5.11
CA VAL A 282 4.48 -15.88 -6.42
C VAL A 282 3.92 -14.46 -6.31
N VAL A 283 4.33 -13.57 -7.21
CA VAL A 283 3.79 -12.19 -7.22
C VAL A 283 2.30 -12.22 -7.50
N PHE A 284 1.92 -12.93 -8.56
CA PHE A 284 0.55 -13.07 -9.02
C PHE A 284 0.09 -14.52 -8.90
N GLY A 285 -1.02 -14.72 -8.21
CA GLY A 285 -1.61 -16.02 -8.00
C GLY A 285 -2.87 -15.89 -7.15
N LYS A 286 -3.63 -16.98 -7.02
CA LYS A 286 -4.80 -16.99 -6.15
C LYS A 286 -4.38 -16.73 -4.70
N ASN A 287 -5.08 -15.83 -4.02
CA ASN A 287 -4.93 -15.69 -2.58
C ASN A 287 -5.76 -16.79 -1.88
N LEU A 288 -5.18 -17.45 -0.89
CA LEU A 288 -5.86 -18.55 -0.17
C LEU A 288 -6.72 -18.04 1.00
N TYR A 289 -6.64 -16.75 1.31
CA TYR A 289 -7.35 -16.12 2.40
C TYR A 289 -8.55 -15.34 1.87
N PRO A 290 -9.71 -15.39 2.55
CA PRO A 290 -10.85 -14.57 2.17
C PRO A 290 -10.52 -13.09 2.41
N VAL A 291 -11.07 -12.22 1.57
CA VAL A 291 -11.01 -10.77 1.80
C VAL A 291 -11.64 -10.49 3.15
N LYS A 292 -10.89 -9.85 4.05
CA LYS A 292 -11.46 -9.32 5.28
C LYS A 292 -11.81 -7.88 5.01
N SER A 293 -13.07 -7.48 5.25
CA SER A 293 -13.44 -6.07 5.33
C SER A 293 -12.80 -5.49 6.60
N PHE A 294 -11.51 -5.22 6.52
CA PHE A 294 -10.73 -4.70 7.62
C PHE A 294 -10.84 -3.18 7.60
N GLU A 295 -11.95 -2.66 8.13
CA GLU A 295 -11.97 -1.25 8.53
C GLU A 295 -11.15 -1.13 9.81
N LEU A 296 -9.92 -0.65 9.66
CA LEU A 296 -9.13 -0.18 10.79
C LEU A 296 -9.90 0.91 11.54
N ALA A 297 -9.79 0.93 12.87
CA ALA A 297 -10.42 1.97 13.68
C ALA A 297 -9.94 3.37 13.27
N SER A 298 -8.69 3.49 12.79
CA SER A 298 -8.14 4.70 12.17
C SER A 298 -8.94 5.13 10.95
N ILE A 299 -9.32 4.22 10.05
CA ILE A 299 -10.13 4.55 8.85
C ILE A 299 -11.49 5.11 9.25
N GLN A 300 -12.16 4.52 10.24
CA GLN A 300 -13.45 5.01 10.71
C GLN A 300 -13.34 6.37 11.41
N TYR A 301 -12.27 6.57 12.18
CA TYR A 301 -11.96 7.85 12.80
C TYR A 301 -11.69 8.93 11.74
N ASP A 302 -10.79 8.65 10.80
CA ASP A 302 -10.44 9.54 9.69
C ASP A 302 -11.68 9.90 8.86
N ARG A 303 -12.53 8.92 8.53
CA ARG A 303 -13.78 9.13 7.77
C ARG A 303 -14.70 10.16 8.42
N LYS A 304 -14.85 10.11 9.75
CA LYS A 304 -15.68 11.07 10.49
C LYS A 304 -15.02 12.44 10.58
N ASN A 305 -13.70 12.48 10.50
CA ASN A 305 -12.91 13.68 10.66
C ASN A 305 -12.83 14.53 9.37
N LEU A 306 -12.85 13.87 8.20
CA LEU A 306 -12.69 14.50 6.89
C LEU A 306 -13.79 15.49 6.53
N GLN A 307 -13.40 16.72 6.18
CA GLN A 307 -14.32 17.75 5.70
C GLN A 307 -14.13 18.01 4.22
N PHE A 308 -12.98 18.56 3.83
CA PHE A 308 -12.63 18.80 2.43
C PHE A 308 -11.12 18.92 2.23
N LEU A 309 -10.66 18.74 0.99
CA LEU A 309 -9.27 18.87 0.57
C LEU A 309 -9.20 19.91 -0.54
N ILE A 310 -8.30 20.88 -0.39
CA ILE A 310 -7.98 21.85 -1.44
C ILE A 310 -6.59 21.55 -1.98
N LEU A 311 -6.48 21.41 -3.30
CA LEU A 311 -5.20 21.27 -4.01
C LEU A 311 -4.85 22.59 -4.69
N LEU A 312 -3.66 23.12 -4.40
CA LEU A 312 -3.18 24.40 -4.91
C LEU A 312 -1.92 24.22 -5.76
N GLU A 313 -1.73 25.11 -6.74
CA GLU A 313 -0.45 25.29 -7.40
C GLU A 313 0.47 26.18 -6.56
N ASN A 314 1.72 25.75 -6.37
CA ASN A 314 2.63 26.36 -5.41
C ASN A 314 3.00 27.81 -5.70
N ARG A 315 3.15 28.18 -6.97
CA ARG A 315 3.68 29.49 -7.38
C ARG A 315 2.63 30.58 -7.35
N THR A 316 1.42 30.24 -7.78
CA THR A 316 0.31 31.17 -7.96
C THR A 316 -0.69 31.13 -6.82
N GLY A 317 -0.76 30.01 -6.08
CA GLY A 317 -1.84 29.76 -5.13
C GLY A 317 -3.18 29.48 -5.81
N ASN A 318 -3.21 29.22 -7.13
CA ASN A 318 -4.46 28.90 -7.80
C ASN A 318 -5.01 27.56 -7.31
N THR A 319 -6.32 27.53 -7.05
CA THR A 319 -7.05 26.29 -6.74
C THR A 319 -7.08 25.39 -7.97
N LEU A 320 -6.46 24.23 -7.87
CA LEU A 320 -6.44 23.21 -8.93
C LEU A 320 -7.64 22.27 -8.82
N ASP A 321 -7.99 21.88 -7.60
CA ASP A 321 -9.12 20.98 -7.34
C ASP A 321 -9.62 21.15 -5.89
N THR A 322 -10.85 20.76 -5.63
CA THR A 322 -11.46 20.74 -4.29
C THR A 322 -12.32 19.49 -4.12
N LEU A 323 -11.96 18.65 -3.16
CA LEU A 323 -12.71 17.45 -2.82
C LEU A 323 -13.50 17.67 -1.54
N VAL A 324 -14.75 17.22 -1.49
CA VAL A 324 -15.64 17.44 -0.34
C VAL A 324 -16.20 16.11 0.16
N TRP A 325 -16.15 15.91 1.49
CA TRP A 325 -16.70 14.75 2.20
C TRP A 325 -17.73 15.13 3.27
N GLY A 326 -17.54 16.28 3.91
CA GLY A 326 -18.38 16.79 4.98
C GLY A 326 -19.03 18.11 4.58
N VAL A 327 -18.65 19.18 5.28
CA VAL A 327 -19.19 20.52 5.02
C VAL A 327 -18.61 21.07 3.72
N ASN A 328 -19.48 21.66 2.88
CA ASN A 328 -19.05 22.37 1.67
C ASN A 328 -18.15 23.55 2.06
N PRO A 329 -16.93 23.66 1.47
CA PRO A 329 -16.07 24.79 1.75
C PRO A 329 -16.72 26.09 1.28
N PRO A 330 -16.70 27.15 2.10
CA PRO A 330 -17.06 28.49 1.63
C PRO A 330 -15.99 28.97 0.66
N ASP A 331 -16.35 29.18 -0.62
CA ASP A 331 -15.49 29.69 -1.70
C ASP A 331 -14.02 29.21 -1.65
N PRO A 332 -13.70 28.09 -2.33
CA PRO A 332 -12.35 27.53 -2.33
C PRO A 332 -11.24 28.51 -2.73
N ASP A 333 -11.53 29.47 -3.62
CA ASP A 333 -10.54 30.45 -4.07
C ASP A 333 -10.24 31.49 -2.99
N LEU A 334 -11.26 31.89 -2.21
CA LEU A 334 -11.07 32.76 -1.05
C LEU A 334 -10.23 32.06 0.03
N ILE A 335 -10.56 30.81 0.34
CA ILE A 335 -9.81 30.00 1.31
C ILE A 335 -8.36 29.82 0.83
N SER A 336 -8.18 29.51 -0.45
CA SER A 336 -6.86 29.36 -1.06
C SER A 336 -6.00 30.62 -0.88
N GLY A 337 -6.54 31.80 -1.24
CA GLY A 337 -5.83 33.07 -1.12
C GLY A 337 -5.43 33.38 0.31
N PHE A 338 -6.31 33.11 1.28
CA PHE A 338 -6.04 33.27 2.70
C PHE A 338 -4.91 32.35 3.18
N ILE A 339 -5.00 31.06 2.83
CA ILE A 339 -4.03 30.05 3.23
C ILE A 339 -2.65 30.32 2.60
N HIS A 340 -2.62 30.66 1.32
CA HIS A 340 -1.39 30.97 0.61
C HIS A 340 -0.68 32.19 1.23
N ALA A 341 -1.45 33.22 1.61
CA ALA A 341 -0.92 34.37 2.34
C ALA A 341 -0.36 33.99 3.71
N ILE A 342 -1.07 33.16 4.47
CA ILE A 342 -0.62 32.69 5.80
C ILE A 342 0.67 31.87 5.68
N ASP A 343 0.76 30.94 4.72
CA ASP A 343 1.95 30.13 4.52
C ASP A 343 3.16 30.97 4.05
N THR A 344 2.94 31.93 3.16
CA THR A 344 3.98 32.87 2.71
C THR A 344 4.48 33.73 3.87
N PHE A 345 3.56 34.20 4.70
CA PHE A 345 3.91 34.94 5.91
C PHE A 345 4.67 34.06 6.91
N GLY A 346 4.20 32.84 7.17
CA GLY A 346 4.86 31.89 8.07
C GLY A 346 6.30 31.59 7.66
N ARG A 347 6.55 31.36 6.36
CA ARG A 347 7.91 31.13 5.83
C ARG A 347 8.83 32.32 6.00
N SER A 348 8.30 33.53 5.87
CA SER A 348 9.09 34.76 6.07
C SER A 348 9.55 34.94 7.52
N LEU A 349 8.86 34.30 8.48
CA LEU A 349 9.19 34.34 9.90
C LEU A 349 10.02 33.15 10.39
N ALA A 350 9.85 31.96 9.78
CA ALA A 350 10.38 30.70 10.30
C ALA A 350 11.61 30.15 9.55
N ASP A 351 12.23 30.95 8.67
CA ASP A 351 13.54 30.67 8.04
C ASP A 351 13.70 29.29 7.38
N SER A 352 12.61 28.66 6.89
CA SER A 352 12.54 27.74 5.72
C SER A 352 11.39 26.73 5.73
N LYS A 353 10.78 26.42 6.88
CA LYS A 353 9.71 25.42 6.93
C LYS A 353 8.33 26.07 6.78
N GLY A 354 7.54 25.58 5.82
CA GLY A 354 6.13 25.95 5.67
C GLY A 354 5.31 25.51 6.88
N LEU A 355 4.03 25.88 6.90
CA LEU A 355 3.12 25.44 7.97
C LEU A 355 2.75 23.97 7.77
N ASP A 356 2.98 23.13 8.77
CA ASP A 356 2.58 21.72 8.75
C ASP A 356 1.11 21.54 9.20
N GLU A 357 0.70 22.29 10.23
CA GLU A 357 -0.65 22.26 10.79
C GLU A 357 -1.12 23.64 11.26
N ILE A 358 -2.39 23.95 11.00
CA ILE A 358 -3.04 25.18 11.47
C ILE A 358 -4.33 24.78 12.19
N LYS A 359 -4.49 25.23 13.44
CA LYS A 359 -5.76 25.12 14.16
C LYS A 359 -6.51 26.43 14.01
N TYR A 360 -7.70 26.39 13.40
CA TYR A 360 -8.55 27.56 13.19
C TYR A 360 -9.99 27.25 13.55
N GLN A 361 -10.48 27.84 14.65
CA GLN A 361 -11.81 27.56 15.21
C GLN A 361 -12.04 26.05 15.35
N ASP A 362 -13.06 25.52 14.67
CA ASP A 362 -13.47 24.11 14.70
C ASP A 362 -12.75 23.27 13.64
N PHE A 363 -11.80 23.86 12.90
CA PHE A 363 -11.01 23.16 11.90
C PHE A 363 -9.56 22.96 12.34
N ILE A 364 -9.05 21.79 11.97
CA ILE A 364 -7.62 21.50 11.88
C ILE A 364 -7.29 21.37 10.41
N ILE A 365 -6.31 22.14 9.96
CA ILE A 365 -5.85 22.18 8.58
C ILE A 365 -4.48 21.52 8.54
N CYS A 366 -4.38 20.38 7.87
CA CYS A 366 -3.12 19.73 7.60
C CYS A 366 -2.60 20.16 6.25
N CYS A 367 -1.36 20.61 6.21
CA CYS A 367 -0.73 21.08 4.98
C CYS A 367 0.38 20.11 4.59
N VAL A 368 0.39 19.74 3.31
CA VAL A 368 1.51 19.02 2.70
C VAL A 368 1.91 19.75 1.44
N GLU A 369 3.20 20.04 1.31
CA GLU A 369 3.77 20.65 0.12
C GLU A 369 4.63 19.65 -0.65
N ARG A 370 4.54 19.75 -1.98
CA ARG A 370 5.32 19.01 -2.97
C ARG A 370 5.96 19.99 -3.95
N LYS A 371 6.54 19.50 -5.05
CA LYS A 371 7.38 20.36 -5.91
C LYS A 371 6.55 21.43 -6.63
N TYR A 372 5.37 21.07 -7.09
CA TYR A 372 4.49 21.95 -7.86
C TYR A 372 3.18 22.26 -7.14
N THR A 373 2.85 21.49 -6.11
CA THR A 373 1.54 21.55 -5.46
C THR A 373 1.58 21.58 -3.94
N LYS A 374 0.52 22.14 -3.36
CA LYS A 374 0.18 22.09 -1.95
C LYS A 374 -1.18 21.45 -1.78
N ALA A 375 -1.34 20.70 -0.70
CA ALA A 375 -2.60 20.11 -0.28
C ALA A 375 -2.95 20.66 1.10
N PHE A 376 -4.17 21.17 1.25
CA PHE A 376 -4.74 21.61 2.51
C PHE A 376 -5.94 20.74 2.84
N LEU A 377 -5.77 19.84 3.80
CA LEU A 377 -6.80 18.93 4.26
C LEU A 377 -7.46 19.49 5.51
N PHE A 378 -8.76 19.77 5.42
CA PHE A 378 -9.56 20.31 6.49
C PHE A 378 -10.28 19.19 7.25
N LEU A 379 -10.17 19.26 8.56
CA LEU A 379 -10.58 18.24 9.50
C LEU A 379 -11.30 18.86 10.69
N THR A 380 -12.20 18.13 11.34
CA THR A 380 -12.88 18.55 12.58
C THR A 380 -12.06 18.30 13.86
N ASP A 381 -11.04 17.47 13.78
CA ASP A 381 -10.19 17.02 14.89
C ASP A 381 -8.79 16.63 14.36
N VAL A 382 -7.88 16.26 15.25
CA VAL A 382 -6.49 15.98 14.92
C VAL A 382 -6.43 14.79 13.96
N PRO A 383 -5.72 14.87 12.82
CA PRO A 383 -5.54 13.74 11.92
C PRO A 383 -4.86 12.58 12.63
N SER A 384 -5.20 11.35 12.25
CA SER A 384 -4.34 10.21 12.60
C SER A 384 -2.98 10.32 11.86
N PRO A 385 -1.89 9.75 12.41
CA PRO A 385 -0.61 9.68 11.70
C PRO A 385 -0.73 9.06 10.31
N ARG A 386 -1.58 8.03 10.21
CA ARG A 386 -1.99 7.39 8.96
C ARG A 386 -2.50 8.40 7.93
N LEU A 387 -3.48 9.22 8.29
CA LEU A 387 -4.09 10.18 7.36
C LEU A 387 -3.06 11.19 6.84
N LYS A 388 -2.15 11.66 7.69
CA LYS A 388 -1.04 12.54 7.28
C LYS A 388 -0.14 11.87 6.23
N GLU A 389 0.29 10.64 6.50
CA GLU A 389 1.13 9.88 5.56
C GLU A 389 0.41 9.63 4.22
N LEU A 390 -0.87 9.29 4.27
CA LEU A 390 -1.68 9.07 3.07
C LEU A 390 -1.94 10.34 2.27
N LEU A 391 -2.01 11.51 2.93
CA LEU A 391 -2.09 12.80 2.24
C LEU A 391 -0.80 13.07 1.45
N ILE A 392 0.37 12.78 2.03
CA ILE A 392 1.67 12.88 1.36
C ILE A 392 1.74 11.93 0.16
N ILE A 393 1.34 10.67 0.36
CA ILE A 393 1.31 9.66 -0.69
C ILE A 393 0.36 10.09 -1.81
N GLY A 394 -0.86 10.52 -1.46
CA GLY A 394 -1.88 10.96 -2.40
C GLY A 394 -1.44 12.14 -3.23
N LEU A 395 -0.88 13.19 -2.59
CA LEU A 395 -0.36 14.36 -3.30
C LEU A 395 0.79 14.00 -4.25
N ARG A 396 1.69 13.08 -3.85
CA ARG A 396 2.77 12.59 -4.72
C ARG A 396 2.23 11.84 -5.94
N GLU A 397 1.28 10.94 -5.75
CA GLU A 397 0.70 10.19 -6.87
C GLU A 397 -0.11 11.11 -7.79
N TRP A 398 -0.83 12.08 -7.22
CA TRP A 398 -1.54 13.10 -7.98
C TRP A 398 -0.58 13.98 -8.81
N GLU A 399 0.51 14.49 -8.21
CA GLU A 399 1.51 15.31 -8.91
C GLU A 399 2.20 14.55 -10.05
N LYS A 400 2.38 13.23 -9.94
CA LYS A 400 2.90 12.39 -11.03
C LYS A 400 1.92 12.29 -12.21
N VAL A 401 0.62 12.23 -11.93
CA VAL A 401 -0.42 12.13 -12.96
C VAL A 401 -0.51 13.42 -13.78
N PHE A 402 -0.35 14.57 -13.13
CA PHE A 402 -0.44 15.90 -13.75
C PHE A 402 0.92 16.56 -13.96
N GLU A 403 2.01 15.79 -13.97
CA GLU A 403 3.38 16.35 -13.93
C GLU A 403 3.65 17.31 -15.09
N ASN A 404 3.12 17.00 -16.28
CA ASN A 404 3.32 17.82 -17.48
C ASN A 404 2.54 19.13 -17.41
N GLU A 405 1.28 19.05 -17.01
CA GLU A 405 0.35 20.17 -16.83
C GLU A 405 0.88 21.14 -15.77
N LEU A 406 1.38 20.60 -14.65
CA LEU A 406 1.96 21.37 -13.55
C LEU A 406 3.27 22.06 -13.93
N LYS A 407 4.16 21.38 -14.67
CA LYS A 407 5.42 21.98 -15.14
C LYS A 407 5.20 23.18 -16.06
N MET A 408 4.16 23.11 -16.88
CA MET A 408 3.80 24.12 -17.87
C MET A 408 2.59 24.96 -17.43
N PHE A 409 2.33 25.04 -16.12
CA PHE A 409 1.13 25.69 -15.63
C PHE A 409 1.15 27.18 -15.95
N ILE A 410 0.15 27.61 -16.72
CA ILE A 410 -0.08 29.01 -17.14
C ILE A 410 -1.47 29.51 -16.70
N GLY A 411 -2.05 28.89 -15.67
CA GLY A 411 -3.40 29.23 -15.17
C GLY A 411 -4.56 28.48 -15.86
N LYS A 412 -4.28 27.48 -16.71
CA LYS A 412 -5.33 26.64 -17.31
C LYS A 412 -5.77 25.56 -16.32
N LEU A 413 -7.03 25.62 -15.90
CA LEU A 413 -7.61 24.69 -14.93
C LEU A 413 -8.31 23.48 -15.57
N ASP A 414 -8.63 23.55 -16.86
CA ASP A 414 -9.41 22.51 -17.57
C ASP A 414 -8.90 21.07 -17.32
N PRO A 415 -7.59 20.77 -17.40
CA PRO A 415 -7.10 19.40 -17.21
C PRO A 415 -7.40 18.82 -15.82
N PHE A 416 -7.44 19.67 -14.80
CA PHE A 416 -7.71 19.27 -13.42
C PHE A 416 -9.22 19.09 -13.21
N ILE A 417 -10.03 20.02 -13.74
CA ILE A 417 -11.50 19.96 -13.68
C ILE A 417 -12.02 18.73 -14.41
N GLU A 418 -11.54 18.46 -15.63
CA GLU A 418 -11.96 17.30 -16.43
C GLU A 418 -11.67 15.97 -15.74
N ARG A 419 -10.69 15.95 -14.83
CA ARG A 419 -10.23 14.76 -14.11
C ARG A 419 -10.53 14.83 -12.60
N HIS A 420 -11.45 15.68 -12.19
CA HIS A 420 -11.89 15.81 -10.80
C HIS A 420 -12.32 14.46 -10.20
N LEU A 421 -13.04 13.64 -10.96
CA LEU A 421 -13.45 12.30 -10.51
C LEU A 421 -12.25 11.38 -10.25
N ASP A 422 -11.23 11.42 -11.10
CA ASP A 422 -9.99 10.65 -10.88
C ASP A 422 -9.31 11.08 -9.57
N THR A 423 -9.22 12.40 -9.33
CA THR A 423 -8.69 12.98 -8.10
C THR A 423 -9.50 12.50 -6.89
N PHE A 424 -10.83 12.61 -6.94
CA PHE A 424 -11.73 12.16 -5.88
C PHE A 424 -11.56 10.68 -5.58
N HIS A 425 -11.52 9.82 -6.60
CA HIS A 425 -11.33 8.38 -6.45
C HIS A 425 -9.95 8.01 -5.90
N LEU A 426 -8.90 8.75 -6.25
CA LEU A 426 -7.56 8.54 -5.68
C LEU A 426 -7.57 8.77 -4.16
N PHE A 427 -8.03 9.94 -3.73
CA PHE A 427 -8.00 10.31 -2.31
C PHE A 427 -9.02 9.53 -1.48
N ASN A 428 -10.21 9.23 -2.01
CA ASN A 428 -11.17 8.33 -1.34
C ASN A 428 -10.58 6.95 -1.07
N ARG A 429 -9.91 6.39 -2.08
CA ARG A 429 -9.33 5.04 -1.98
C ARG A 429 -8.23 5.00 -0.93
N LEU A 430 -7.39 6.04 -0.88
CA LEU A 430 -6.34 6.15 0.13
C LEU A 430 -6.95 6.37 1.53
N PHE A 431 -7.78 7.40 1.69
CA PHE A 431 -8.25 7.83 3.01
C PHE A 431 -9.29 6.88 3.60
N LEU A 432 -10.24 6.42 2.78
CA LEU A 432 -11.43 5.70 3.22
C LEU A 432 -11.40 4.21 2.90
N GLY A 433 -10.43 3.74 2.10
CA GLY A 433 -10.36 2.35 1.66
C GLY A 433 -11.51 1.91 0.75
N THR A 434 -12.32 2.85 0.24
CA THR A 434 -13.52 2.56 -0.59
C THR A 434 -13.28 2.87 -2.06
N ALA A 435 -14.02 2.16 -2.93
CA ALA A 435 -14.06 2.39 -4.38
C ALA A 435 -14.98 3.57 -4.73
#